data_AF-A0A832ZJ57-F1
#
_entry.id   AF-A0A832ZJ57-F1
#
_cell.length_a   1.000
_cell.length_b   1.000
_cell.length_c   1.000
_cell.angle_alpha   90.00
_cell.angle_beta   90.00
_cell.angle_gamma   90.00
#
_symmetry.space_group_name_H-M   'P 1'
#
loop_
_entity.id
_entity.type
_entity.pdbx_description
1 polymer ?
#
loop_
_entity_poly.entity_id
_entity_poly.type
_entity_poly.pdbx_seq_one_letter_code
_entity_poly.pdbx_strand_id
1 'polypeptide(L)'
;MLEILGFIFYAGAALVILFIAAFSGGISRILALPAAIGYMLLAFWSIEQVGADIVSKGQGKDKRLMLALNLVSFGLGAISFYIYMESIATPALLLGPAFVIGLWKSYKGH
;
A
#
# COMPACT_ATOMS: atom_id res chain seq x y z
N MET A 1 9.97 11.39 -9.43
CA MET A 1 9.07 10.58 -10.30
C MET A 1 8.55 9.33 -9.60
N LEU A 2 9.41 8.61 -8.85
CA LEU A 2 9.02 7.39 -8.12
C LEU A 2 8.00 7.69 -7.01
N GLU A 3 7.99 8.91 -6.48
CA GLU A 3 7.07 9.41 -5.47
C GLU A 3 5.66 9.60 -6.04
N ILE A 4 5.55 10.17 -7.24
CA ILE A 4 4.28 10.35 -7.96
C ILE A 4 3.70 8.98 -8.36
N LEU A 5 4.54 8.09 -8.90
CA LEU A 5 4.14 6.71 -9.19
C LEU A 5 3.68 6.00 -7.91
N GLY A 6 4.46 6.08 -6.83
CA GLY A 6 4.08 5.53 -5.52
C GLY A 6 2.72 6.03 -5.06
N PHE A 7 2.46 7.33 -5.13
CA PHE A 7 1.15 7.90 -4.79
C PHE A 7 0.03 7.27 -5.62
N ILE A 8 0.16 7.25 -6.94
CA ILE A 8 -0.87 6.71 -7.85
C ILE A 8 -1.18 5.25 -7.51
N PHE A 9 -0.15 4.42 -7.35
CA PHE A 9 -0.34 2.99 -7.10
C PHE A 9 -0.85 2.69 -5.69
N TYR A 10 -0.37 3.41 -4.67
CA TYR A 10 -0.89 3.26 -3.30
C TYR A 10 -2.33 3.74 -3.16
N ALA A 11 -2.69 4.87 -3.77
CA ALA A 11 -4.06 5.37 -3.78
C ALA A 11 -4.99 4.42 -4.54
N GLY A 12 -4.53 3.88 -5.69
CA GLY A 12 -5.26 2.86 -6.43
C GLY A 12 -5.48 1.59 -5.62
N ALA A 13 -4.43 1.06 -4.97
CA ALA A 13 -4.53 -0.10 -4.09
C ALA A 13 -5.49 0.15 -2.93
N ALA A 14 -5.41 1.31 -2.28
CA ALA A 14 -6.32 1.69 -1.21
C ALA A 14 -7.78 1.71 -1.68
N LEU A 15 -8.07 2.32 -2.84
CA LEU A 15 -9.42 2.43 -3.39
C LEU A 15 -10.00 1.05 -3.73
N VAL A 16 -9.18 0.18 -4.31
CA VAL A 16 -9.54 -1.20 -4.64
C VAL A 16 -9.78 -2.03 -3.37
N ILE A 17 -9.01 -1.85 -2.31
CA ILE A 17 -9.25 -2.52 -1.02
C ILE A 17 -10.48 -1.94 -0.31
N LEU A 18 -10.73 -0.63 -0.40
CA LEU A 18 -11.96 -0.01 0.13
C LEU A 18 -13.21 -0.56 -0.56
N PHE A 19 -13.14 -0.87 -1.85
CA PHE A 19 -14.22 -1.58 -2.53
C PHE A 19 -14.52 -2.92 -1.83
N ILE A 20 -13.49 -3.72 -1.51
CA ILE A 20 -13.72 -4.94 -0.72
C ILE A 20 -14.27 -4.63 0.67
N ALA A 21 -13.75 -3.63 1.38
CA ALA A 21 -14.28 -3.27 2.69
C ALA A 21 -15.77 -2.89 2.63
N ALA A 22 -16.20 -2.21 1.57
CA ALA A 22 -17.58 -1.79 1.37
C ALA A 22 -18.52 -2.95 0.97
N PHE A 23 -18.07 -3.85 0.10
CA PHE A 23 -18.93 -4.84 -0.54
C PHE A 23 -18.73 -6.29 -0.08
N SER A 24 -17.70 -6.58 0.72
CA SER A 24 -17.47 -7.91 1.31
C SER A 24 -18.07 -8.06 2.71
N GLY A 25 -18.35 -9.28 3.12
CA GLY A 25 -18.88 -9.63 4.44
C GLY A 25 -17.88 -10.41 5.30
N GLY A 26 -18.05 -10.35 6.63
CA GLY A 26 -17.27 -11.16 7.57
C GLY A 26 -15.80 -10.76 7.68
N ILE A 27 -14.90 -11.75 7.68
CA ILE A 27 -13.47 -11.60 7.96
C ILE A 27 -12.75 -10.77 6.88
N SER A 28 -13.16 -10.88 5.62
CA SER A 28 -12.58 -10.12 4.50
C SER A 28 -12.65 -8.60 4.75
N ARG A 29 -13.80 -8.10 5.23
CA ARG A 29 -14.00 -6.69 5.59
C ARG A 29 -13.07 -6.23 6.71
N ILE A 30 -12.94 -7.04 7.76
CA ILE A 30 -12.11 -6.74 8.93
C ILE A 30 -10.63 -6.64 8.53
N LEU A 31 -10.18 -7.45 7.58
CA LEU A 31 -8.81 -7.39 7.04
C LEU A 31 -8.63 -6.25 6.02
N ALA A 32 -9.65 -5.95 5.21
CA ALA A 32 -9.60 -4.91 4.19
C ALA A 32 -9.44 -3.50 4.79
N LEU A 33 -10.14 -3.19 5.87
CA LEU A 33 -10.09 -1.88 6.52
C LEU A 33 -8.66 -1.44 6.92
N PRO A 34 -7.91 -2.19 7.76
CA PRO A 34 -6.54 -1.84 8.12
C PRO A 34 -5.60 -1.88 6.91
N ALA A 35 -5.82 -2.77 5.94
CA ALA A 35 -5.05 -2.80 4.70
C ALA A 35 -5.20 -1.50 3.89
N ALA A 36 -6.44 -1.04 3.70
CA ALA A 36 -6.75 0.21 3.00
C ALA A 36 -6.15 1.43 3.73
N ILE A 37 -6.26 1.48 5.05
CA ILE A 37 -5.66 2.55 5.86
C ILE A 37 -4.15 2.60 5.66
N GLY A 38 -3.46 1.46 5.71
CA GLY A 38 -2.01 1.46 5.52
C GLY A 38 -1.58 1.87 4.11
N TYR A 39 -2.33 1.50 3.06
CA TYR A 39 -2.07 2.02 1.71
C TYR A 39 -2.39 3.51 1.56
N MET A 40 -3.42 4.04 2.25
CA MET A 40 -3.67 5.48 2.30
C MET A 40 -2.52 6.23 2.97
N LEU A 41 -2.01 5.72 4.10
CA LEU A 41 -0.84 6.30 4.78
C LEU A 41 0.40 6.30 3.87
N LEU A 42 0.65 5.21 3.13
CA LEU A 42 1.73 5.16 2.14
C LEU A 42 1.53 6.16 1.01
N ALA A 43 0.30 6.38 0.55
CA ALA A 43 -0.03 7.37 -0.46
C ALA A 43 0.27 8.79 0.04
N PHE A 44 -0.22 9.15 1.24
CA PHE A 44 0.09 10.44 1.88
C PHE A 44 1.59 10.64 2.05
N TRP A 45 2.31 9.62 2.51
CA TRP A 45 3.76 9.74 2.66
C TRP A 45 4.45 9.96 1.31
N SER A 46 3.94 9.33 0.24
CA SER A 46 4.48 9.51 -1.10
C SER A 46 4.23 10.92 -1.65
N ILE A 47 3.12 11.58 -1.31
CA ILE A 47 2.84 12.95 -1.75
C ILE A 47 3.62 13.99 -0.92
N GLU A 48 3.77 13.76 0.39
CA GLU A 48 4.60 14.62 1.24
C GLU A 48 6.05 14.68 0.75
N GLN A 49 6.60 13.56 0.28
CA GLN A 49 7.95 13.50 -0.31
C GLN A 49 8.06 14.28 -1.64
N VAL A 50 6.95 14.54 -2.35
CA VAL A 50 6.95 15.38 -3.55
C VAL A 50 6.96 16.87 -3.18
N GLY A 51 6.25 17.24 -2.10
CA GLY A 51 6.13 18.63 -1.66
C GLY A 51 7.30 19.12 -0.79
N ALA A 52 7.96 18.20 -0.07
CA ALA A 52 9.10 18.51 0.77
C ALA A 52 10.41 18.31 -0.01
N ASP A 53 10.91 19.37 -0.66
CA ASP A 53 12.24 19.39 -1.27
C ASP A 53 13.39 19.40 -0.21
N ILE A 54 13.06 19.25 1.08
CA ILE A 54 13.97 19.49 2.20
C ILE A 54 13.79 18.45 3.33
N VAL A 55 14.94 17.91 3.78
CA VAL A 55 15.24 17.12 5.00
C VAL A 55 15.56 15.63 4.79
N SER A 56 16.83 15.35 4.48
CA SER A 56 17.45 14.02 4.47
C SER A 56 17.93 13.49 5.85
N LYS A 57 17.57 14.14 6.97
CA LYS A 57 18.05 13.78 8.31
C LYS A 57 17.05 12.88 9.07
N GLY A 58 16.91 11.63 8.65
CA GLY A 58 16.06 10.64 9.37
C GLY A 58 15.75 9.33 8.64
N GLN A 59 16.17 9.20 7.39
CA GLN A 59 15.66 8.23 6.42
C GLN A 59 15.71 6.74 6.81
N GLY A 60 16.61 6.31 7.69
CA GLY A 60 16.75 4.87 8.00
C GLY A 60 15.56 4.27 8.75
N LYS A 61 14.96 5.03 9.67
CA LYS A 61 13.81 4.57 10.48
C LYS A 61 12.51 4.63 9.67
N ASP A 62 12.36 5.66 8.85
CA ASP A 62 11.21 5.85 7.96
C ASP A 62 11.14 4.78 6.86
N LYS A 63 12.29 4.41 6.26
CA LYS A 63 12.35 3.36 5.23
C LYS A 63 11.87 2.00 5.76
N ARG A 64 12.25 1.64 7.00
CA ARG A 64 11.80 0.40 7.66
C ARG A 64 10.30 0.44 7.97
N LEU A 65 9.80 1.60 8.39
CA LEU A 65 8.38 1.78 8.72
C LEU A 65 7.51 1.72 7.45
N MET A 66 7.92 2.37 6.35
CA MET A 66 7.26 2.22 5.05
C MET A 66 7.26 0.77 4.56
N LEU A 67 8.39 0.06 4.70
CA LEU A 67 8.48 -1.33 4.28
C LEU A 67 7.55 -2.23 5.11
N ALA A 68 7.56 -2.09 6.44
CA ALA A 68 6.70 -2.84 7.33
C ALA A 68 5.22 -2.56 7.02
N LEU A 69 4.85 -1.29 6.83
CA LEU A 69 3.50 -0.89 6.48
C LEU A 69 3.08 -1.48 5.13
N ASN A 70 3.94 -1.41 4.11
CA ASN A 70 3.66 -1.99 2.79
C ASN A 70 3.49 -3.52 2.85
N LEU A 71 4.32 -4.23 3.61
CA LEU A 71 4.22 -5.67 3.80
C LEU A 71 2.92 -6.07 4.52
N VAL A 72 2.59 -5.39 5.62
CA VAL A 72 1.38 -5.67 6.41
C VAL A 72 0.14 -5.32 5.60
N SER A 73 0.10 -4.14 4.97
CA SER A 73 -1.02 -3.72 4.12
C SER A 73 -1.22 -4.63 2.92
N PHE A 74 -0.14 -5.03 2.25
CA PHE A 74 -0.21 -5.99 1.15
C PHE A 74 -0.71 -7.35 1.65
N GLY A 75 -0.16 -7.88 2.73
CA GLY A 75 -0.57 -9.17 3.28
C GLY A 75 -2.05 -9.20 3.65
N LEU A 76 -2.50 -8.21 4.41
CA LEU A 76 -3.91 -8.07 4.81
C LEU A 76 -4.83 -7.85 3.60
N GLY A 77 -4.43 -6.99 2.66
CA GLY A 77 -5.19 -6.70 1.44
C GLY A 77 -5.28 -7.92 0.52
N ALA A 78 -4.17 -8.60 0.27
CA ALA A 78 -4.11 -9.79 -0.58
C ALA A 78 -4.93 -10.96 0.01
N ILE A 79 -4.85 -11.19 1.32
CA ILE A 79 -5.67 -12.20 1.99
C ILE A 79 -7.15 -11.83 1.91
N SER A 80 -7.50 -10.55 2.13
CA SER A 80 -8.88 -10.09 2.01
C SER A 80 -9.44 -10.30 0.59
N PHE A 81 -8.66 -9.93 -0.43
CA PHE A 81 -8.98 -10.17 -1.84
C PHE A 81 -9.13 -11.66 -2.17
N TYR A 82 -8.21 -12.47 -1.67
CA TYR A 82 -8.25 -13.92 -1.88
C TYR A 82 -9.50 -14.53 -1.26
N ILE A 83 -9.88 -14.15 -0.04
CA ILE A 83 -11.09 -14.65 0.62
C ILE A 83 -12.36 -14.18 -0.12
N TYR A 84 -12.38 -12.94 -0.62
CA TYR A 84 -13.56 -12.38 -1.27
C TYR A 84 -13.76 -12.88 -2.71
N MET A 85 -12.68 -12.98 -3.49
CA MET A 85 -12.72 -13.33 -4.92
C MET A 85 -12.39 -14.81 -5.19
N GLU A 86 -11.95 -15.56 -4.17
CA GLU A 86 -11.45 -16.93 -4.28
C GLU A 86 -10.37 -17.11 -5.37
N SER A 87 -9.58 -16.05 -5.61
CA SER A 87 -8.59 -15.99 -6.67
C SER A 87 -7.32 -15.29 -6.22
N ILE A 88 -6.17 -15.85 -6.60
CA ILE A 88 -4.84 -15.28 -6.33
C ILE A 88 -4.39 -14.30 -7.42
N ALA A 89 -4.95 -14.41 -8.63
CA ALA A 89 -4.58 -13.56 -9.76
C ALA A 89 -5.04 -12.11 -9.54
N THR A 90 -6.25 -11.93 -9.02
CA THR A 90 -6.86 -10.61 -8.75
C THR A 90 -6.01 -9.76 -7.79
N PRO A 91 -5.65 -10.22 -6.57
CA PRO A 91 -4.78 -9.44 -5.69
C PRO A 91 -3.39 -9.21 -6.29
N ALA A 92 -2.82 -10.19 -7.00
CA ALA A 92 -1.50 -10.04 -7.62
C ALA A 92 -1.50 -8.92 -8.68
N LEU A 93 -2.53 -8.83 -9.52
CA LEU A 93 -2.63 -7.81 -10.56
C LEU A 93 -2.96 -6.43 -9.99
N LEU A 94 -3.87 -6.37 -9.01
CA LEU A 94 -4.38 -5.10 -8.50
C LEU A 94 -3.49 -4.48 -7.41
N LEU A 95 -2.88 -5.30 -6.55
CA LEU A 95 -2.04 -4.84 -5.44
C LEU A 95 -0.55 -5.02 -5.72
N GLY A 96 -0.17 -5.93 -6.61
CA GLY A 96 1.23 -6.24 -6.93
C GLY A 96 2.05 -5.03 -7.37
N PRO A 97 1.59 -4.19 -8.31
CA PRO A 97 2.33 -3.00 -8.73
C PRO A 97 2.62 -2.05 -7.56
N ALA A 98 1.63 -1.82 -6.69
CA ALA A 98 1.80 -0.99 -5.49
C ALA A 98 2.81 -1.61 -4.51
N PHE A 99 2.73 -2.92 -4.29
CA PHE A 99 3.66 -3.65 -3.44
C PHE A 99 5.11 -3.57 -3.94
N VAL A 100 5.32 -3.80 -5.24
CA VAL A 100 6.64 -3.73 -5.89
C VAL A 100 7.22 -2.32 -5.78
N ILE A 101 6.40 -1.28 -5.99
CA ILE A 101 6.85 0.10 -5.83
C ILE A 101 7.24 0.38 -4.39
N GLY A 102 6.51 -0.13 -3.40
CA GLY A 102 6.90 0.03 -2.00
C GLY A 102 8.19 -0.67 -1.63
N LEU A 103 8.41 -1.88 -2.15
CA LEU A 103 9.71 -2.55 -2.01
C LEU A 103 10.83 -1.73 -2.66
N TRP A 104 10.59 -1.19 -3.86
CA TRP A 104 11.57 -0.39 -4.58
C TRP A 104 11.89 0.92 -3.86
N LYS A 105 10.87 1.64 -3.34
CA LYS A 105 11.06 2.87 -2.55
C LYS A 105 11.84 2.59 -1.27
N SER A 106 11.56 1.49 -0.59
CA SER A 106 12.29 1.09 0.62
C SER A 106 13.72 0.63 0.34
N TYR A 107 13.99 0.00 -0.81
CA TYR A 107 15.31 -0.52 -1.17
C TYR A 107 16.23 0.54 -1.79
N LYS A 108 15.75 1.30 -2.79
CA LYS A 108 16.57 2.29 -3.51
C LYS A 108 16.83 3.56 -2.72
N GLY A 109 16.11 3.77 -1.63
CA GLY A 109 16.34 4.80 -0.63
C GLY A 109 17.14 6.01 -1.10
N HIS A 110 16.55 6.86 -1.94
CA HIS A 110 16.94 8.26 -1.99
C HIS A 110 16.69 8.93 -0.63
#